data_AF-A0A1X7VH95-F1
#
_entry.id   AF-A0A1X7VH95-F1
#
_cell.length_a   1.000
_cell.length_b   1.000
_cell.length_c   1.000
_cell.angle_alpha   90.00
_cell.angle_beta   90.00
_cell.angle_gamma   90.00
#
_symmetry.space_group_name_H-M   'P 1'
#
loop_
_entity.id
_entity.type
_entity.pdbx_description
1 polymer ?
#
loop_
_entity_poly.entity_id
_entity_poly.type
_entity_poly.pdbx_seq_one_letter_code
_entity_poly.pdbx_strand_id
1 'polypeptide(L)'
;MATLDDVNKQKAIHLTITESYARSWDTWEGVREFIQNWYDGVLDSFETVSPAPTSSRRTLKIEPVQANDFTHFEAKLVQGSEAENEKITFGSLHYDKDKKTLTLINRNTQLPTKVLLLGYSSKRNHHDVIGQFGEGLKIGTLALLRKKHKVRVATHNCSWHFSLEKHPHFDETVLTVTLEDIQEDFQTFTAAFR
;
A
#
# COMPACT_ATOMS: atom_id res chain seq x y z
N MET A 1 24.55 -16.12 27.58
CA MET A 1 23.18 -15.85 28.05
C MET A 1 22.75 -14.53 27.44
N ALA A 2 21.90 -14.54 26.43
CA ALA A 2 21.26 -13.33 25.94
C ALA A 2 20.21 -12.91 26.98
N THR A 3 20.22 -11.65 27.40
CA THR A 3 19.22 -11.10 28.32
C THR A 3 17.86 -11.04 27.63
N LEU A 4 16.79 -11.14 28.42
CA LEU A 4 15.39 -11.02 27.98
C LEU A 4 15.05 -9.67 27.30
N ASP A 5 16.03 -8.75 27.20
CA ASP A 5 15.94 -7.44 26.54
C ASP A 5 16.33 -7.47 25.04
N ASP A 6 16.79 -8.59 24.50
CA ASP A 6 17.06 -8.74 23.05
C ASP A 6 15.83 -9.20 22.25
N VAL A 7 14.66 -9.31 22.89
CA VAL A 7 13.39 -9.67 22.25
C VAL A 7 12.71 -8.39 21.76
N ASN A 8 12.80 -8.16 20.44
CA ASN A 8 12.13 -7.11 19.67
C ASN A 8 12.85 -5.75 19.59
N LYS A 9 14.05 -5.73 18.97
CA LYS A 9 14.61 -4.48 18.44
C LYS A 9 13.75 -4.00 17.26
N GLN A 10 12.76 -3.17 17.55
CA GLN A 10 12.06 -2.38 16.54
C GLN A 10 13.10 -1.61 15.70
N LYS A 11 13.19 -1.94 14.41
CA LYS A 11 14.11 -1.26 13.50
C LYS A 11 13.40 -0.02 12.95
N ALA A 12 13.86 1.16 13.34
CA ALA A 12 13.41 2.42 12.77
C ALA A 12 14.29 2.81 11.57
N ILE A 13 13.66 3.28 10.50
CA ILE A 13 14.31 3.88 9.34
C ILE A 13 13.82 5.31 9.25
N HIS A 14 14.70 6.27 9.54
CA HIS A 14 14.42 7.69 9.28
C HIS A 14 14.68 8.00 7.81
N LEU A 15 13.64 8.37 7.08
CA LEU A 15 13.76 8.81 5.70
C LEU A 15 14.19 10.28 5.68
N THR A 16 15.07 10.65 4.77
CA THR A 16 15.51 12.04 4.58
C THR A 16 14.43 12.88 3.86
N ILE A 17 13.20 12.83 4.37
CA ILE A 17 12.02 13.54 3.88
C ILE A 17 11.45 14.31 5.09
N THR A 18 11.56 15.64 5.06
CA THR A 18 11.04 16.46 6.16
C THR A 18 9.52 16.47 6.15
N GLU A 19 8.91 16.72 7.31
CA GLU A 19 7.45 16.88 7.44
C GLU A 19 6.91 17.88 6.40
N SER A 20 7.69 18.93 6.13
CA SER A 20 7.36 19.99 5.19
C SER A 20 7.48 19.66 3.71
N TYR A 21 7.94 18.48 3.33
CA TYR A 21 8.06 18.14 1.91
C TYR A 21 6.67 17.98 1.25
N ALA A 22 6.53 18.43 0.01
CA ALA A 22 5.27 18.42 -0.76
C ALA A 22 4.06 19.00 0.03
N ARG A 23 4.21 20.17 0.66
CA ARG A 23 3.17 20.79 1.53
C ARG A 23 1.80 20.95 0.87
N SER A 24 1.74 21.06 -0.45
CA SER A 24 0.48 21.20 -1.20
C SER A 24 -0.37 19.93 -1.18
N TRP A 25 0.22 18.77 -0.86
CA TRP A 25 -0.50 17.50 -0.79
C TRP A 25 -1.27 17.39 0.53
N ASP A 26 -2.52 16.97 0.44
CA ASP A 26 -3.42 16.78 1.57
C ASP A 26 -3.90 15.31 1.61
N THR A 27 -4.94 15.06 2.39
CA THR A 27 -5.56 13.76 2.61
C THR A 27 -5.94 13.09 1.31
N TRP A 28 -6.47 13.83 0.34
CA TRP A 28 -6.87 13.28 -0.96
C TRP A 28 -5.68 12.70 -1.73
N GLU A 29 -4.58 13.44 -1.86
CA GLU A 29 -3.40 12.94 -2.58
C GLU A 29 -2.83 11.71 -1.87
N GLY A 30 -2.83 11.69 -0.54
CA GLY A 30 -2.42 10.53 0.25
C GLY A 30 -3.27 9.28 -0.01
N VAL A 31 -4.60 9.44 0.04
CA VAL A 31 -5.54 8.35 -0.27
C VAL A 31 -5.41 7.89 -1.73
N ARG A 32 -5.29 8.83 -2.66
CA ARG A 32 -5.15 8.54 -4.09
C ARG A 32 -3.92 7.68 -4.37
N GLU A 33 -2.76 8.01 -3.78
CA GLU A 33 -1.56 7.19 -3.93
C GLU A 33 -1.74 5.78 -3.36
N PHE A 34 -2.43 5.64 -2.24
CA PHE A 34 -2.70 4.34 -1.63
C PHE A 34 -3.59 3.48 -2.54
N ILE A 35 -4.65 4.07 -3.09
CA ILE A 35 -5.52 3.41 -4.08
C ILE A 35 -4.76 3.06 -5.36
N GLN A 36 -3.83 3.92 -5.82
CA GLN A 36 -2.98 3.61 -6.98
C GLN A 36 -2.04 2.43 -6.69
N ASN A 37 -1.35 2.41 -5.54
CA ASN A 37 -0.51 1.27 -5.14
C ASN A 37 -1.32 -0.03 -5.02
N TRP A 38 -2.56 0.04 -4.53
CA TRP A 38 -3.48 -1.08 -4.52
C TRP A 38 -3.78 -1.56 -5.95
N TYR A 39 -4.25 -0.66 -6.80
CA TYR A 39 -4.61 -0.97 -8.19
C TYR A 39 -3.45 -1.55 -9.00
N ASP A 40 -2.25 -1.00 -8.85
CA ASP A 40 -1.03 -1.52 -9.48
C ASP A 40 -0.74 -2.97 -9.05
N GLY A 41 -0.82 -3.26 -7.74
CA GLY A 41 -0.59 -4.62 -7.23
C GLY A 41 -1.66 -5.62 -7.68
N VAL A 42 -2.92 -5.18 -7.82
CA VAL A 42 -3.99 -5.97 -8.46
C VAL A 42 -3.64 -6.29 -9.92
N LEU A 43 -3.21 -5.29 -10.69
CA LEU A 43 -2.84 -5.47 -12.11
C LEU A 43 -1.67 -6.42 -12.27
N ASP A 44 -0.58 -6.22 -11.53
CA ASP A 44 0.61 -7.08 -11.56
C ASP A 44 0.24 -8.56 -11.27
N SER A 45 -0.64 -8.78 -10.29
CA SER A 45 -1.11 -10.11 -9.90
C SER A 45 -2.00 -10.73 -10.98
N PHE A 46 -2.87 -9.93 -11.61
CA PHE A 46 -3.72 -10.37 -12.71
C PHE A 46 -2.91 -10.76 -13.95
N GLU A 47 -1.92 -9.95 -14.34
CA GLU A 47 -1.03 -10.22 -15.47
C GLU A 47 -0.21 -11.50 -15.27
N THR A 48 0.22 -11.77 -14.03
CA THR A 48 0.92 -13.00 -13.67
C THR A 48 0.04 -14.26 -13.87
N VAL A 49 -1.24 -14.17 -13.53
CA VAL A 49 -2.21 -15.28 -13.67
C VAL A 49 -2.75 -15.42 -15.10
N SER A 50 -2.78 -14.32 -15.87
CA SER A 50 -3.39 -14.26 -17.19
C SER A 50 -2.51 -13.55 -18.25
N PRO A 51 -1.32 -14.09 -18.57
CA PRO A 51 -0.50 -13.56 -19.66
C PRO A 51 -1.20 -13.76 -21.02
N ALA A 52 -1.18 -12.75 -21.91
CA ALA A 52 -1.93 -12.74 -23.18
C ALA A 52 -1.25 -13.52 -24.34
N PRO A 53 -1.98 -13.95 -25.40
CA PRO A 53 -3.43 -14.15 -25.51
C PRO A 53 -3.77 -15.66 -25.62
N THR A 54 -4.46 -16.20 -24.63
CA THR A 54 -5.21 -17.45 -24.79
C THR A 54 -6.62 -17.14 -25.31
N SER A 55 -7.17 -18.00 -26.18
CA SER A 55 -8.43 -17.80 -26.90
C SER A 55 -9.68 -17.58 -26.03
N SER A 56 -9.55 -17.64 -24.70
CA SER A 56 -10.60 -17.33 -23.73
C SER A 56 -10.37 -15.93 -23.17
N ARG A 57 -11.24 -14.96 -23.48
CA ARG A 57 -11.15 -13.59 -22.96
C ARG A 57 -11.32 -13.59 -21.43
N ARG A 58 -10.21 -13.47 -20.71
CA ARG A 58 -10.16 -13.23 -19.26
C ARG A 58 -10.20 -11.74 -19.02
N THR A 59 -11.03 -11.28 -18.08
CA THR A 59 -11.15 -9.86 -17.74
C THR A 59 -11.01 -9.68 -16.23
N LEU A 60 -10.23 -8.68 -15.83
CA LEU A 60 -10.24 -8.17 -14.48
C LEU A 60 -11.52 -7.33 -14.28
N LYS A 61 -12.26 -7.62 -13.22
CA LYS A 61 -13.38 -6.79 -12.78
C LYS A 61 -13.14 -6.28 -11.37
N ILE A 62 -13.43 -5.01 -11.15
CA ILE A 62 -13.45 -4.39 -9.82
C ILE A 62 -14.88 -3.93 -9.58
N GLU A 63 -15.57 -4.60 -8.68
CA GLU A 63 -17.01 -4.42 -8.44
C GLU A 63 -17.29 -4.35 -6.93
N PRO A 64 -18.36 -3.66 -6.51
CA PRO A 64 -18.75 -3.64 -5.11
C PRO A 64 -19.17 -5.04 -4.64
N VAL A 65 -18.84 -5.39 -3.39
CA VAL A 65 -19.18 -6.71 -2.83
C VAL A 65 -20.68 -6.91 -2.71
N GLN A 66 -21.41 -5.82 -2.44
CA GLN A 66 -22.87 -5.80 -2.39
C GLN A 66 -23.39 -4.65 -3.27
N ALA A 67 -24.56 -4.83 -3.88
CA ALA A 67 -25.18 -3.77 -4.67
C ALA A 67 -25.40 -2.52 -3.82
N ASN A 68 -25.03 -1.35 -4.36
CA ASN A 68 -25.08 -0.06 -3.68
C ASN A 68 -24.14 0.11 -2.45
N ASP A 69 -23.21 -0.82 -2.23
CA ASP A 69 -22.11 -0.64 -1.28
C ASP A 69 -20.93 0.08 -1.97
N PHE A 70 -20.79 1.37 -1.71
CA PHE A 70 -19.67 2.19 -2.21
C PHE A 70 -18.47 2.23 -1.26
N THR A 71 -18.45 1.35 -0.26
CA THR A 71 -17.37 1.25 0.73
C THR A 71 -16.57 -0.02 0.63
N HIS A 72 -17.05 -1.05 -0.07
CA HIS A 72 -16.34 -2.32 -0.19
C HIS A 72 -16.31 -2.82 -1.64
N PHE A 73 -15.10 -2.97 -2.19
CA PHE A 73 -14.86 -3.45 -3.54
C PHE A 73 -13.90 -4.64 -3.53
N GLU A 74 -14.08 -5.55 -4.49
CA GLU A 74 -13.17 -6.67 -4.73
C GLU A 74 -12.74 -6.71 -6.20
N ALA A 75 -11.46 -6.99 -6.41
CA ALA A 75 -10.86 -7.20 -7.71
C ALA A 75 -10.80 -8.70 -8.02
N LYS A 76 -11.51 -9.16 -9.07
CA LYS A 76 -11.68 -10.59 -9.38
C LYS A 76 -11.44 -10.90 -10.85
N LEU A 77 -11.00 -12.13 -11.10
CA LEU A 77 -10.97 -12.72 -12.43
C LEU A 77 -12.38 -13.10 -12.88
N VAL A 78 -12.75 -12.72 -14.10
CA VAL A 78 -13.97 -13.22 -14.77
C VAL A 78 -13.58 -13.90 -16.08
N GLN A 79 -14.07 -15.13 -16.27
CA GLN A 79 -13.81 -15.97 -17.44
C GLN A 79 -15.12 -16.59 -17.94
N GLY A 80 -15.54 -16.27 -19.16
CA GLY A 80 -16.67 -16.93 -19.83
C GLY A 80 -18.01 -16.89 -19.06
N SER A 81 -19.00 -17.65 -19.53
CA SER A 81 -20.30 -17.78 -18.86
C SER A 81 -20.11 -18.44 -17.49
N GLU A 82 -20.49 -17.69 -16.45
CA GLU A 82 -20.52 -17.83 -14.98
C GLU A 82 -20.56 -19.22 -14.30
N ALA A 83 -20.56 -20.34 -15.01
CA ALA A 83 -20.58 -21.68 -14.46
C ALA A 83 -19.16 -22.18 -14.11
N GLU A 84 -18.90 -22.27 -12.80
CA GLU A 84 -17.97 -23.23 -12.16
C GLU A 84 -16.44 -22.99 -12.22
N ASN A 85 -15.96 -21.77 -12.42
CA ASN A 85 -14.54 -21.48 -12.15
C ASN A 85 -14.33 -20.85 -10.77
N GLU A 86 -13.28 -21.32 -10.09
CA GLU A 86 -12.74 -20.77 -8.84
C GLU A 86 -12.54 -19.25 -8.99
N LYS A 87 -13.26 -18.46 -8.18
CA LYS A 87 -13.20 -16.99 -8.23
C LYS A 87 -11.86 -16.53 -7.66
N ILE A 88 -10.85 -16.39 -8.52
CA ILE A 88 -9.58 -15.77 -8.14
C ILE A 88 -9.84 -14.30 -7.77
N THR A 89 -9.55 -13.96 -6.52
CA THR A 89 -9.59 -12.58 -6.02
C THR A 89 -8.16 -12.08 -5.90
N PHE A 90 -7.87 -10.92 -6.49
CA PHE A 90 -6.54 -10.31 -6.51
C PHE A 90 -6.35 -9.29 -5.38
N GLY A 91 -7.44 -8.69 -4.90
CA GLY A 91 -7.38 -7.71 -3.84
C GLY A 91 -8.76 -7.19 -3.44
N SER A 92 -8.80 -6.41 -2.36
CA SER A 92 -10.01 -5.74 -1.89
C SER A 92 -9.69 -4.34 -1.37
N LEU A 93 -10.71 -3.47 -1.43
CA LEU A 93 -10.69 -2.13 -0.86
C LEU A 93 -11.91 -2.02 0.04
N HIS A 94 -11.70 -1.64 1.31
CA HIS A 94 -12.78 -1.46 2.26
C HIS A 94 -12.60 -0.20 3.10
N TYR A 95 -13.62 0.65 3.15
CA TYR A 95 -13.70 1.78 4.07
C TYR A 95 -14.73 1.53 5.18
N ASP A 96 -14.24 1.26 6.39
CA ASP A 96 -15.06 1.12 7.59
C ASP A 96 -15.44 2.52 8.09
N LYS A 97 -16.72 2.89 7.96
CA LYS A 97 -17.23 4.23 8.33
C LYS A 97 -17.18 4.49 9.83
N ASP A 98 -17.40 3.46 10.65
CA ASP A 98 -17.45 3.58 12.11
C ASP A 98 -16.05 3.77 12.66
N LYS A 99 -15.08 2.98 12.16
CA LYS A 99 -13.67 3.12 12.52
C LYS A 99 -12.95 4.20 11.74
N LYS A 100 -13.60 4.81 10.74
CA LYS A 100 -13.01 5.74 9.78
C LYS A 100 -11.68 5.19 9.25
N THR A 101 -11.67 3.97 8.74
CA THR A 101 -10.44 3.27 8.34
C THR A 101 -10.57 2.76 6.91
N LEU A 102 -9.62 3.14 6.05
CA LEU A 102 -9.44 2.56 4.72
C LEU A 102 -8.42 1.42 4.81
N THR A 103 -8.82 0.24 4.37
CA THR A 103 -7.98 -0.94 4.23
C THR A 103 -7.94 -1.37 2.78
N LEU A 104 -6.75 -1.49 2.23
CA LEU A 104 -6.48 -1.94 0.87
C LEU A 104 -5.63 -3.20 0.93
N ILE A 105 -6.09 -4.29 0.34
CA ILE A 105 -5.42 -5.57 0.36
C ILE A 105 -5.07 -5.96 -1.07
N ASN A 106 -3.81 -6.30 -1.30
CA ASN A 106 -3.37 -7.01 -2.48
C ASN A 106 -2.88 -8.41 -2.08
N ARG A 107 -3.31 -9.41 -2.83
CA ARG A 107 -2.90 -10.81 -2.65
C ARG A 107 -1.75 -11.13 -3.62
N ASN A 108 -0.86 -12.04 -3.23
CA ASN A 108 0.26 -12.51 -4.06
C ASN A 108 1.23 -11.41 -4.54
N THR A 109 1.27 -10.27 -3.85
CA THR A 109 2.23 -9.20 -4.09
C THR A 109 2.86 -8.75 -2.78
N GLN A 110 4.08 -8.25 -2.87
CA GLN A 110 4.87 -7.82 -1.73
C GLN A 110 5.68 -6.59 -2.11
N LEU A 111 5.74 -5.62 -1.21
CA LEU A 111 6.64 -4.48 -1.30
C LEU A 111 7.98 -4.85 -0.65
N PRO A 112 9.10 -4.81 -1.39
CA PRO A 112 10.41 -4.96 -0.79
C PRO A 112 10.81 -3.67 -0.08
N THR A 113 11.53 -3.74 1.05
CA THR A 113 11.92 -2.56 1.86
C THR A 113 12.66 -1.47 1.06
N LYS A 114 13.33 -1.83 -0.03
CA LYS A 114 13.99 -0.89 -0.96
C LYS A 114 13.04 0.17 -1.55
N VAL A 115 11.72 -0.05 -1.55
CA VAL A 115 10.74 0.99 -1.97
C VAL A 115 10.71 2.21 -1.04
N LEU A 116 11.29 2.10 0.16
CA LEU A 116 11.47 3.23 1.07
C LEU A 116 12.65 4.13 0.66
N LEU A 117 13.56 3.67 -0.19
CA LEU A 117 14.65 4.50 -0.71
C LEU A 117 14.12 5.56 -1.69
N LEU A 118 14.64 6.77 -1.59
CA LEU A 118 14.45 7.81 -2.60
C LEU A 118 15.15 7.43 -3.91
N GLY A 119 14.54 7.77 -5.04
CA GLY A 119 15.05 7.41 -6.37
C GLY A 119 14.95 5.92 -6.75
N TYR A 120 14.44 5.05 -5.85
CA TYR A 120 14.09 3.68 -6.20
C TYR A 120 12.69 3.62 -6.82
N SER A 121 12.63 3.28 -8.10
CA SER A 121 11.39 3.00 -8.84
C SER A 121 11.55 1.70 -9.61
N SER A 122 10.58 0.79 -9.47
CA SER A 122 10.44 -0.40 -10.30
C SER A 122 9.84 -0.09 -11.68
N LYS A 123 9.29 1.12 -11.89
CA LYS A 123 8.48 1.51 -13.06
C LYS A 123 9.23 2.36 -14.10
N ARG A 124 10.56 2.23 -14.20
CA ARG A 124 11.46 3.14 -14.94
C ARG A 124 11.17 3.38 -16.44
N ASN A 125 10.21 2.68 -17.05
CA ASN A 125 9.98 2.72 -18.50
C ASN A 125 8.67 3.39 -18.98
N HIS A 126 7.91 4.08 -18.12
CA HIS A 126 6.71 4.82 -18.54
C HIS A 126 6.85 6.32 -18.30
N HIS A 127 7.12 7.07 -19.37
CA HIS A 127 7.39 8.52 -19.34
C HIS A 127 6.16 9.42 -19.16
N ASP A 128 4.94 8.87 -19.10
CA ASP A 128 3.70 9.65 -19.11
C ASP A 128 2.83 9.49 -17.83
N VAL A 129 3.42 9.09 -16.70
CA VAL A 129 2.66 8.90 -15.45
C VAL A 129 3.09 9.91 -14.38
N ILE A 130 2.12 10.64 -13.83
CA ILE A 130 2.25 11.46 -12.62
C ILE A 130 2.66 10.51 -11.47
N GLY A 131 3.96 10.47 -11.13
CA GLY A 131 4.53 9.53 -10.14
C GLY A 131 5.89 8.90 -10.50
N GLN A 132 6.72 9.56 -11.32
CA GLN A 132 7.87 9.00 -12.02
C GLN A 132 8.99 8.38 -11.15
N PHE A 133 9.14 8.80 -9.88
CA PHE A 133 10.27 8.40 -9.02
C PHE A 133 9.96 7.25 -8.04
N GLY A 134 8.76 6.67 -8.07
CA GLY A 134 8.36 5.65 -7.07
C GLY A 134 8.22 6.24 -5.65
N GLU A 135 8.04 7.56 -5.56
CA GLU A 135 7.98 8.31 -4.30
C GLU A 135 6.57 8.44 -3.72
N GLY A 136 5.55 8.14 -4.53
CA GLY A 136 4.13 8.28 -4.20
C GLY A 136 3.75 7.68 -2.85
N LEU A 137 4.18 6.45 -2.55
CA LEU A 137 3.95 5.82 -1.24
C LEU A 137 4.43 6.68 -0.07
N LYS A 138 5.64 7.23 -0.18
CA LYS A 138 6.28 8.01 0.90
C LYS A 138 5.59 9.36 1.05
N ILE A 139 5.39 10.06 -0.07
CA ILE A 139 4.80 11.41 -0.07
C ILE A 139 3.32 11.36 0.29
N GLY A 140 2.58 10.36 -0.19
CA GLY A 140 1.19 10.12 0.18
C GLY A 140 1.05 9.81 1.67
N THR A 141 1.93 8.96 2.21
CA THR A 141 1.98 8.70 3.65
C THR A 141 2.30 9.96 4.46
N LEU A 142 3.28 10.76 4.02
CA LEU A 142 3.63 12.03 4.64
C LEU A 142 2.43 12.98 4.70
N ALA A 143 1.65 13.07 3.60
CA ALA A 143 0.46 13.90 3.54
C ALA A 143 -0.61 13.46 4.56
N LEU A 144 -0.84 12.15 4.70
CA LEU A 144 -1.77 11.59 5.69
C LEU A 144 -1.29 11.83 7.13
N LEU A 145 -0.01 11.61 7.41
CA LEU A 145 0.56 11.84 8.73
C LEU A 145 0.51 13.31 9.17
N ARG A 146 0.76 14.26 8.24
CA ARG A 146 0.60 15.69 8.50
C ARG A 146 -0.82 16.05 8.94
N LYS A 147 -1.82 15.29 8.50
CA LYS A 147 -3.23 15.43 8.88
C LYS A 147 -3.59 14.58 10.11
N LYS A 148 -2.60 14.03 10.80
CA LYS A 148 -2.71 13.19 12.01
C LYS A 148 -3.44 11.87 11.78
N HIS A 149 -3.59 11.44 10.53
CA HIS A 149 -4.07 10.12 10.19
C HIS A 149 -2.99 9.09 10.48
N LYS A 150 -3.38 7.90 10.91
CA LYS A 150 -2.44 6.81 11.16
C LYS A 150 -2.28 5.96 9.92
N VAL A 151 -1.05 5.61 9.60
CA VAL A 151 -0.73 4.82 8.42
C VAL A 151 0.07 3.58 8.82
N ARG A 152 -0.35 2.43 8.30
CA ARG A 152 0.37 1.15 8.43
C ARG A 152 0.41 0.44 7.08
N VAL A 153 1.51 -0.25 6.81
CA VAL A 153 1.63 -1.14 5.65
C VAL A 153 2.15 -2.50 6.11
N ALA A 154 1.41 -3.57 5.88
CA ALA A 154 1.86 -4.94 6.11
C ALA A 154 2.33 -5.54 4.77
N THR A 155 3.49 -6.17 4.75
CA THR A 155 4.08 -6.79 3.56
C THR A 155 5.24 -7.70 3.93
N HIS A 156 5.36 -8.86 3.28
CA HIS A 156 6.51 -9.77 3.46
C HIS A 156 6.79 -10.10 4.94
N ASN A 157 5.77 -10.54 5.69
CA ASN A 157 5.89 -10.83 7.13
C ASN A 157 6.44 -9.64 7.96
N CYS A 158 6.22 -8.42 7.51
CA CYS A 158 6.68 -7.21 8.17
C CYS A 158 5.58 -6.15 8.16
N SER A 159 5.34 -5.53 9.31
CA SER A 159 4.48 -4.36 9.47
C SER A 159 5.32 -3.09 9.53
N TRP A 160 4.99 -2.13 8.70
CA TRP A 160 5.60 -0.81 8.63
C TRP A 160 4.66 0.20 9.28
N HIS A 161 5.14 0.80 10.35
CA HIS A 161 4.47 1.85 11.10
C HIS A 161 5.07 3.18 10.70
N PHE A 162 4.28 4.05 10.08
CA PHE A 162 4.77 5.35 9.67
C PHE A 162 4.47 6.41 10.73
N SER A 163 5.45 7.27 10.98
CA SER A 163 5.40 8.34 11.98
C SER A 163 6.17 9.57 11.49
N LEU A 164 5.93 10.70 12.16
CA LEU A 164 6.75 11.90 12.06
C LEU A 164 7.58 12.02 13.33
N GLU A 165 8.89 11.90 13.21
CA GLU A 165 9.80 11.87 14.35
C GLU A 165 10.97 12.82 14.15
N LYS A 166 11.47 13.38 15.26
CA LYS A 166 12.62 14.27 15.23
C LYS A 166 13.89 13.46 14.94
N HIS A 167 14.60 13.80 13.87
CA HIS A 167 15.85 13.14 13.51
C HIS A 167 16.97 13.56 14.48
N PRO A 168 17.73 12.62 15.07
CA PRO A 168 18.71 12.92 16.12
C PRO A 168 19.87 13.82 15.65
N HIS A 169 20.20 13.80 14.36
CA HIS A 169 21.32 14.58 13.81
C HIS A 169 20.93 15.84 13.05
N PHE A 170 19.70 15.94 12.55
CA PHE A 170 19.30 17.06 11.69
C PHE A 170 18.48 18.10 12.44
N ASP A 171 18.04 17.81 13.67
CA ASP A 171 17.11 18.64 14.44
C ASP A 171 15.75 18.88 13.75
N GLU A 172 15.47 18.11 12.70
CA GLU A 172 14.27 18.23 11.84
C GLU A 172 13.30 17.09 12.09
N THR A 173 12.00 17.35 11.94
CA THR A 173 10.98 16.29 11.94
C THR A 173 10.90 15.64 10.56
N VAL A 174 11.07 14.32 10.52
CA VAL A 174 11.16 13.54 9.28
C VAL A 174 10.21 12.35 9.28
N LEU A 175 9.83 11.91 8.08
CA LEU A 175 9.09 10.67 7.89
C LEU A 175 9.93 9.48 8.36
N THR A 176 9.40 8.73 9.32
CA THR A 176 10.06 7.57 9.91
C THR A 176 9.20 6.33 9.72
N VAL A 177 9.86 5.18 9.52
CA VAL A 177 9.21 3.88 9.36
C VAL A 177 9.77 2.93 10.42
N THR A 178 8.91 2.44 11.31
CA THR A 178 9.25 1.41 12.27
C THR A 178 8.78 0.05 11.77
N LEU A 179 9.71 -0.89 11.68
CA LEU A 179 9.49 -2.24 11.18
C LEU A 179 9.26 -3.19 12.35
N GLU A 180 8.20 -3.99 12.25
CA GLU A 180 7.84 -5.03 13.20
C GLU A 180 7.59 -6.34 12.44
N ASP A 181 8.19 -7.43 12.87
CA ASP A 181 7.95 -8.75 12.26
C ASP A 181 6.53 -9.23 12.60
N ILE A 182 5.80 -9.69 11.59
CA ILE A 182 4.44 -10.20 11.70
C ILE A 182 4.29 -11.50 10.89
N GLN A 183 3.21 -12.24 11.11
CA GLN A 183 2.83 -13.37 10.25
C GLN A 183 1.67 -12.94 9.35
N GLU A 184 1.98 -12.32 8.21
CA GLU A 184 1.01 -11.94 7.18
C GLU A 184 1.54 -12.32 5.79
N ASP A 185 0.71 -13.01 5.01
CA ASP A 185 1.02 -13.54 3.68
C ASP A 185 0.56 -12.62 2.53
N PHE A 186 -0.18 -11.55 2.84
CA PHE A 186 -0.66 -10.56 1.89
C PHE A 186 -0.08 -9.17 2.16
N GLN A 187 -0.23 -8.27 1.19
CA GLN A 187 0.11 -6.86 1.31
C GLN A 187 -1.12 -6.07 1.72
N THR A 188 -1.02 -5.28 2.78
CA THR A 188 -2.11 -4.42 3.26
C THR A 188 -1.62 -2.99 3.41
N PHE A 189 -2.38 -2.02 2.89
CA PHE A 189 -2.25 -0.62 3.26
C PHE A 189 -3.44 -0.25 4.14
N THR A 190 -3.17 0.33 5.30
CA THR A 190 -4.20 0.80 6.23
C THR A 190 -3.99 2.28 6.53
N ALA A 191 -5.05 3.07 6.36
CA ALA A 191 -5.12 4.46 6.77
C ALA A 191 -6.32 4.66 7.71
N ALA A 192 -6.06 5.02 8.96
CA ALA A 192 -7.11 5.36 9.93
C ALA A 192 -7.22 6.89 10.06
N PHE A 193 -8.38 7.41 9.66
CA PHE A 193 -8.69 8.83 9.66
C PHE A 193 -9.26 9.23 11.02
N ARG A 194 -8.57 10.16 11.67
CA ARG A 194 -8.95 10.73 12.97
C ARG A 194 -9.57 12.09 12.77
#